data_AF-A0AAJ6V6J8-F1
#
_entry.id   AF-A0AAJ6V6J8-F1
#
_cell.length_a   1.000
_cell.length_b   1.000
_cell.length_c   1.000
_cell.angle_alpha   90.00
_cell.angle_beta   90.00
_cell.angle_gamma   90.00
#
_symmetry.space_group_name_H-M   'P 1'
#
loop_
_entity.id
_entity.type
_entity.pdbx_description
1 polymer ?
#
loop_
_entity_poly.entity_id
_entity_poly.type
_entity_poly.pdbx_seq_one_letter_code
_entity_poly.pdbx_strand_id
1 'polypeptide(L)'
;MHRSSIVNFPRQFFRQYPSIQPAVTSRVAKPCDVFINHRGIDTKRTVVTLLYDHLFRLNLHPFLDNKNMKPGDKLFDNINSAIRKCKVGVTVFSPRYCESYFCLHELALIMESKKKVIPIFCDIKPSQLRVVDDGKCPMEDIRRFRWALEEAKYTVGLTFDSLKGNWSEVVTSASDIVIETLVEIESEKQMQRHKSTPILRA
;
A
#
# COMPACT_ATOMS: atom_id res chain seq x y z
N MET A 1 49.43 -30.61 -53.55
CA MET A 1 48.54 -30.14 -52.46
C MET A 1 47.92 -28.82 -52.91
N HIS A 2 47.08 -28.84 -53.94
CA HIS A 2 45.61 -28.90 -53.92
C HIS A 2 44.90 -27.66 -53.33
N ARG A 3 44.18 -27.01 -54.25
CA ARG A 3 43.29 -25.85 -54.13
C ARG A 3 41.86 -26.36 -54.42
N SER A 4 40.86 -25.63 -53.91
CA SER A 4 39.43 -25.66 -54.31
C SER A 4 38.62 -26.83 -53.68
N SER A 5 37.31 -26.78 -53.39
CA SER A 5 36.18 -25.94 -53.85
C SER A 5 35.00 -26.00 -52.84
N ILE A 6 34.05 -25.08 -53.04
CA ILE A 6 32.70 -24.97 -52.44
C ILE A 6 31.86 -26.25 -52.60
N VAL A 7 31.00 -26.57 -51.62
CA VAL A 7 29.75 -27.33 -51.84
C VAL A 7 28.61 -26.85 -50.91
N ASN A 8 27.49 -26.47 -51.53
CA ASN A 8 26.16 -26.22 -50.95
C ASN A 8 25.49 -27.51 -50.47
N PHE A 9 24.61 -27.47 -49.47
CA PHE A 9 23.43 -28.35 -49.31
C PHE A 9 22.41 -27.66 -48.34
N PRO A 10 21.10 -28.00 -48.34
CA PRO A 10 20.04 -27.20 -48.92
C PRO A 10 19.08 -26.60 -47.89
N ARG A 11 18.25 -25.67 -48.40
CA ARG A 11 17.10 -25.08 -47.73
C ARG A 11 15.99 -26.11 -47.44
N GLN A 12 15.19 -25.75 -46.44
CA GLN A 12 13.86 -26.25 -46.06
C GLN A 12 13.85 -27.50 -45.18
N PHE A 13 13.49 -27.29 -43.90
CA PHE A 13 12.21 -27.77 -43.37
C PHE A 13 11.73 -26.79 -42.30
N PHE A 14 10.77 -25.94 -42.67
CA PHE A 14 10.01 -25.12 -41.73
C PHE A 14 9.13 -26.04 -40.89
N ARG A 15 9.46 -26.24 -39.61
CA ARG A 15 8.50 -26.69 -38.61
C ARG A 15 7.79 -25.46 -38.07
N GLN A 16 6.60 -25.17 -38.60
CA GLN A 16 5.69 -24.19 -38.01
C GLN A 16 5.30 -24.65 -36.61
N TYR A 17 5.80 -23.95 -35.59
CA TYR A 17 5.15 -23.91 -34.29
C TYR A 17 4.19 -22.72 -34.31
N PRO A 18 2.93 -22.87 -33.83
CA PRO A 18 1.99 -21.76 -33.81
C PRO A 18 2.57 -20.64 -32.95
N SER A 19 2.65 -19.44 -33.53
CA SER A 19 2.97 -18.22 -32.81
C SER A 19 1.87 -17.97 -31.78
N ILE A 20 2.13 -18.30 -30.51
CA ILE A 20 1.31 -17.79 -29.41
C ILE A 20 1.66 -16.30 -29.30
N GLN A 21 0.90 -15.47 -30.01
CA GLN A 21 0.86 -14.05 -29.70
C GLN A 21 0.34 -13.93 -28.27
N PRO A 22 1.03 -13.24 -27.36
CA PRO A 22 0.43 -12.93 -26.08
C PRO A 22 -0.77 -12.05 -26.41
N ALA A 23 -1.97 -12.57 -26.15
CA ALA A 23 -3.15 -11.74 -26.06
C ALA A 23 -2.79 -10.57 -25.15
N VAL A 24 -2.95 -9.35 -25.64
CA VAL A 24 -2.93 -8.16 -24.81
C VAL A 24 -4.15 -8.27 -23.91
N THR A 25 -4.03 -9.08 -22.85
CA THR A 25 -4.91 -8.95 -21.71
C THR A 25 -4.63 -7.55 -21.21
N SER A 26 -5.65 -6.69 -21.23
CA SER A 26 -5.60 -5.50 -20.40
C SER A 26 -5.20 -6.01 -19.02
N ARG A 27 -4.01 -5.62 -18.55
CA ARG A 27 -3.62 -5.90 -17.17
C ARG A 27 -4.60 -5.11 -16.35
N VAL A 28 -5.73 -5.71 -15.98
CA VAL A 28 -6.60 -5.19 -14.95
C VAL A 28 -5.65 -5.00 -13.77
N ALA A 29 -5.33 -3.74 -13.48
CA ALA A 29 -4.39 -3.42 -12.41
C ALA A 29 -4.92 -4.13 -11.17
N LYS A 30 -4.10 -5.02 -10.60
CA LYS A 30 -4.54 -5.81 -9.45
C LYS A 30 -5.00 -4.82 -8.37
N PRO A 31 -6.21 -5.02 -7.79
CA PRO A 31 -6.73 -4.08 -6.80
C PRO A 31 -5.75 -3.98 -5.64
N CYS A 32 -5.48 -2.75 -5.19
CA CYS A 32 -4.67 -2.55 -4.00
C CYS A 32 -5.44 -3.06 -2.77
N ASP A 33 -4.77 -3.78 -1.89
CA ASP A 33 -5.35 -4.23 -0.64
C ASP A 33 -5.00 -3.28 0.50
N VAL A 34 -3.74 -2.85 0.58
CA VAL A 34 -3.19 -2.12 1.73
C VAL A 34 -2.41 -0.90 1.27
N PHE A 35 -2.71 0.27 1.83
CA PHE A 35 -1.85 1.45 1.67
C PHE A 35 -0.95 1.61 2.91
N ILE A 36 0.36 1.68 2.72
CA ILE A 36 1.32 1.89 3.81
C ILE A 36 1.75 3.36 3.82
N ASN A 37 1.22 4.11 4.78
CA ASN A 37 1.52 5.51 5.01
C ASN A 37 2.63 5.63 6.05
N HIS A 38 3.72 6.29 5.69
CA HIS A 38 4.93 6.31 6.52
C HIS A 38 5.80 7.54 6.27
N ARG A 39 6.71 7.84 7.20
CA ARG A 39 7.71 8.88 7.02
C ARG A 39 9.00 8.31 6.42
N GLY A 40 9.19 8.47 5.13
CA GLY A 40 10.32 7.91 4.38
C GLY A 40 11.70 8.16 5.01
N ILE A 41 11.98 9.37 5.50
CA ILE A 41 13.30 9.68 6.11
C ILE A 41 13.56 8.95 7.43
N ASP A 42 12.51 8.53 8.15
CA ASP A 42 12.64 7.79 9.41
C ASP A 42 12.70 6.28 9.19
N THR A 43 12.18 5.81 8.04
CA THR A 43 11.83 4.39 7.86
C THR A 43 12.30 3.79 6.53
N LYS A 44 13.22 4.48 5.83
CA LYS A 44 13.69 4.14 4.47
C LYS A 44 14.23 2.71 4.29
N ARG A 45 14.59 2.02 5.38
CA ARG A 45 15.03 0.61 5.44
C ARG A 45 14.64 -0.05 6.76
N THR A 46 13.38 0.10 7.19
CA THR A 46 12.92 -0.38 8.51
C THR A 46 11.69 -1.30 8.38
N VAL A 47 10.87 -1.35 9.44
CA VAL A 47 9.66 -2.16 9.61
C VAL A 47 8.71 -2.01 8.42
N VAL A 48 8.66 -0.84 7.80
CA VAL A 48 7.84 -0.54 6.62
C VAL A 48 8.21 -1.45 5.43
N THR A 49 9.50 -1.65 5.17
CA THR A 49 9.96 -2.49 4.05
C THR A 49 9.71 -3.97 4.35
N LEU A 50 9.96 -4.39 5.58
CA LEU A 50 9.70 -5.77 6.02
C LEU A 50 8.21 -6.10 5.95
N LEU A 51 7.35 -5.18 6.41
CA LEU A 51 5.90 -5.31 6.34
C LEU A 51 5.42 -5.39 4.89
N TYR A 52 5.89 -4.50 4.02
CA TYR A 52 5.56 -4.55 2.59
C TYR A 52 5.92 -5.91 1.99
N ASP A 53 7.15 -6.38 2.20
CA ASP A 53 7.60 -7.64 1.62
C ASP A 53 6.86 -8.84 2.22
N HIS A 54 6.51 -8.80 3.50
CA HIS A 54 5.74 -9.85 4.16
C HIS A 54 4.30 -9.92 3.63
N LEU A 55 3.58 -8.79 3.57
CA LEU A 55 2.24 -8.72 2.97
C LEU A 55 2.24 -9.21 1.52
N PHE A 56 3.25 -8.83 0.74
CA PHE A 56 3.40 -9.31 -0.64
C PHE A 56 3.60 -10.82 -0.71
N ARG A 57 4.40 -11.42 0.17
CA ARG A 57 4.58 -12.89 0.27
C ARG A 57 3.29 -13.61 0.68
N LEU A 58 2.40 -12.94 1.41
CA LEU A 58 1.06 -13.41 1.75
C LEU A 58 0.05 -13.20 0.60
N ASN A 59 0.52 -12.86 -0.61
CA ASN A 59 -0.30 -12.65 -1.81
C ASN A 59 -1.30 -11.48 -1.69
N LEU A 60 -1.01 -10.51 -0.80
CA LEU A 60 -1.69 -9.22 -0.76
C LEU A 60 -0.98 -8.21 -1.67
N HIS A 61 -1.68 -7.14 -2.04
CA HIS A 61 -1.15 -6.07 -2.88
C HIS A 61 -0.95 -4.79 -2.08
N PRO A 62 0.17 -4.66 -1.34
CA PRO A 62 0.50 -3.42 -0.64
C PRO A 62 0.98 -2.34 -1.62
N PHE A 63 0.62 -1.09 -1.31
CA PHE A 63 1.17 0.11 -1.92
C PHE A 63 2.07 0.82 -0.92
N LEU A 64 3.32 1.06 -1.33
CA LEU A 64 4.33 1.82 -0.60
C LEU A 64 4.93 2.83 -1.56
N ASP A 65 4.75 4.12 -1.29
CA ASP A 65 5.15 5.24 -2.15
C ASP A 65 6.58 5.09 -2.73
N ASN A 66 7.57 4.78 -1.89
CA ASN A 66 8.97 4.66 -2.28
C ASN A 66 9.30 3.44 -3.15
N LYS A 67 8.42 2.42 -3.19
CA LYS A 67 8.57 1.21 -4.05
C LYS A 67 7.67 1.27 -5.27
N ASN A 68 6.52 1.92 -5.17
CA ASN A 68 5.46 1.86 -6.17
C ASN A 68 5.43 3.08 -7.10
N MET A 69 6.17 4.15 -6.79
CA MET A 69 6.27 5.35 -7.62
C MET A 69 7.58 5.41 -8.41
N LYS A 70 7.52 5.95 -9.64
CA LYS A 70 8.66 6.16 -10.53
C LYS A 70 9.02 7.64 -10.64
N PRO A 71 10.28 7.99 -10.97
CA PRO A 71 10.63 9.37 -11.32
C PRO A 71 9.71 9.91 -12.43
N GLY A 72 9.12 11.09 -12.22
CA GLY A 72 8.16 11.71 -13.13
C GLY A 72 6.68 11.47 -12.79
N ASP A 73 6.38 10.57 -11.85
CA ASP A 73 5.02 10.38 -11.35
C ASP A 73 4.51 11.62 -10.59
N LYS A 74 3.27 12.02 -10.85
CA LYS A 74 2.61 13.07 -10.08
C LYS A 74 2.29 12.54 -8.68
N LEU A 75 2.95 13.12 -7.68
CA LEU A 75 2.92 12.66 -6.29
C LEU A 75 1.48 12.55 -5.76
N PHE A 76 0.73 13.66 -5.78
CA PHE A 76 -0.64 13.69 -5.27
C PHE A 76 -1.60 12.81 -6.07
N ASP A 77 -1.56 12.85 -7.40
CA ASP A 77 -2.53 12.11 -8.23
C ASP A 77 -2.42 10.59 -8.00
N ASN A 78 -1.19 10.07 -7.98
CA ASN A 78 -0.95 8.64 -7.82
C ASN A 78 -1.21 8.17 -6.38
N ILE A 79 -0.76 8.92 -5.38
CA ILE A 79 -0.98 8.59 -3.97
C ILE A 79 -2.47 8.64 -3.62
N ASN A 80 -3.18 9.71 -4.04
CA ASN A 80 -4.60 9.85 -3.77
C ASN A 80 -5.41 8.76 -4.48
N SER A 81 -5.03 8.39 -5.72
CA SER A 81 -5.63 7.28 -6.43
C SER A 81 -5.38 5.95 -5.73
N ALA A 82 -4.15 5.71 -5.27
CA ALA A 82 -3.78 4.50 -4.55
C ALA A 82 -4.58 4.38 -3.24
N ILE A 83 -4.58 5.42 -2.40
CA ILE A 83 -5.36 5.45 -1.15
C ILE A 83 -6.81 5.08 -1.40
N ARG A 84 -7.46 5.71 -2.38
CA ARG A 84 -8.87 5.42 -2.71
C ARG A 84 -9.10 3.97 -3.14
N LYS A 85 -8.17 3.39 -3.90
CA LYS A 85 -8.23 2.00 -4.39
C LYS A 85 -7.93 0.96 -3.32
N CYS A 86 -7.00 1.25 -2.40
CA CYS A 86 -6.66 0.35 -1.31
C CYS A 86 -7.84 0.16 -0.36
N LYS A 87 -7.95 -1.01 0.28
CA LYS A 87 -9.06 -1.33 1.19
C LYS A 87 -8.77 -0.86 2.62
N VAL A 88 -7.53 -1.03 3.08
CA VAL A 88 -7.08 -0.75 4.45
C VAL A 88 -5.85 0.17 4.41
N GLY A 89 -5.72 1.05 5.41
CA GLY A 89 -4.49 1.81 5.65
C GLY A 89 -3.69 1.22 6.81
N VAL A 90 -2.37 1.12 6.65
CA VAL A 90 -1.43 0.96 7.77
C VAL A 90 -0.65 2.26 7.88
N THR A 91 -0.67 2.88 9.06
CA THR A 91 0.09 4.10 9.32
C THR A 91 1.20 3.82 10.30
N VAL A 92 2.46 3.94 9.83
CA VAL A 92 3.64 3.81 10.68
C VAL A 92 4.05 5.20 11.17
N PHE A 93 3.64 5.52 12.39
CA PHE A 93 4.05 6.72 13.09
C PHE A 93 5.49 6.59 13.57
N SER A 94 6.26 7.67 13.39
CA SER A 94 7.68 7.76 13.74
C SER A 94 8.02 9.17 14.24
N PRO A 95 9.22 9.41 14.84
CA PRO A 95 9.56 10.68 15.48
C PRO A 95 9.30 11.94 14.64
N ARG A 96 9.57 11.91 13.33
CA ARG A 96 9.41 13.06 12.42
C ARG A 96 8.21 12.91 11.49
N TYR A 97 7.27 12.03 11.83
CA TYR A 97 6.09 11.79 11.02
C TYR A 97 5.26 13.07 10.83
N CYS A 98 4.93 13.77 11.92
CA CYS A 98 4.10 14.97 11.89
C CYS A 98 4.80 16.20 11.28
N GLU A 99 6.10 16.12 10.98
CA GLU A 99 6.82 17.16 10.23
C GLU A 99 6.56 17.07 8.71
N SER A 100 5.86 16.03 8.23
CA SER A 100 5.60 15.82 6.80
C SER A 100 4.17 16.24 6.48
N TYR A 101 4.03 17.28 5.66
CA TYR A 101 2.73 17.60 5.05
C TYR A 101 2.16 16.37 4.33
N PHE A 102 2.97 15.66 3.55
CA PHE A 102 2.53 14.50 2.78
C PHE A 102 2.04 13.35 3.65
N CYS A 103 2.75 13.02 4.74
CA CYS A 103 2.32 11.93 5.62
C CYS A 103 0.99 12.28 6.30
N LEU A 104 0.82 13.52 6.77
CA LEU A 104 -0.42 14.00 7.37
C LEU A 104 -1.57 14.06 6.35
N HIS A 105 -1.29 14.48 5.13
CA HIS A 105 -2.26 14.50 4.03
C HIS A 105 -2.74 13.10 3.67
N GLU A 106 -1.83 12.14 3.56
CA GLU A 106 -2.15 10.74 3.32
C GLU A 106 -3.04 10.17 4.44
N LEU A 107 -2.67 10.37 5.71
CA LEU A 107 -3.48 9.93 6.85
C LEU A 107 -4.88 10.53 6.82
N ALA A 108 -4.98 11.85 6.60
CA ALA A 108 -6.28 12.52 6.49
C ALA A 108 -7.11 11.95 5.35
N LEU A 109 -6.51 11.70 4.19
CA LEU A 109 -7.22 11.15 3.05
C LEU A 109 -7.70 9.70 3.28
N ILE A 110 -6.91 8.88 3.98
CA ILE A 110 -7.33 7.51 4.36
C ILE A 110 -8.56 7.58 5.27
N MET A 111 -8.51 8.42 6.31
CA MET A 111 -9.60 8.58 7.28
C MET A 111 -10.86 9.19 6.63
N GLU A 112 -10.71 10.21 5.79
CA GLU A 112 -11.83 10.82 5.03
C GLU A 112 -12.50 9.83 4.08
N SER A 113 -11.72 8.89 3.55
CA SER A 113 -12.23 7.80 2.72
C SER A 113 -12.92 6.70 3.53
N LYS A 114 -13.08 6.89 4.85
CA LYS A 114 -13.72 5.97 5.81
C LYS A 114 -13.10 4.56 5.79
N LYS A 115 -11.80 4.50 5.56
CA LYS A 115 -11.04 3.24 5.58
C LYS A 115 -10.56 2.98 6.99
N LYS A 116 -10.53 1.70 7.39
CA LYS A 116 -9.91 1.29 8.64
C LYS A 116 -8.41 1.60 8.57
N VAL A 117 -7.86 2.15 9.65
CA VAL A 117 -6.43 2.45 9.82
C VAL A 117 -5.87 1.57 10.92
N ILE A 118 -4.75 0.91 10.65
CA ILE A 118 -3.99 0.13 11.62
C ILE A 118 -2.73 0.94 11.97
N PRO A 119 -2.69 1.57 13.16
CA PRO A 119 -1.54 2.36 13.56
C PRO A 119 -0.41 1.48 14.11
N ILE A 120 0.82 1.80 13.72
CA ILE A 120 2.05 1.24 14.29
C ILE A 120 2.88 2.42 14.81
N PHE A 121 3.09 2.46 16.12
CA PHE A 121 3.87 3.50 16.80
C PHE A 121 5.33 3.05 16.94
N CYS A 122 6.17 3.45 16.00
CA CYS A 122 7.59 3.10 15.94
C CYS A 122 8.44 4.19 16.62
N ASP A 123 9.07 3.86 17.75
CA ASP A 123 9.95 4.77 18.52
C ASP A 123 9.29 6.09 18.95
N ILE A 124 7.95 6.10 19.04
CA ILE A 124 7.16 7.27 19.41
C ILE A 124 5.94 6.83 20.22
N LYS A 125 5.52 7.66 21.17
CA LYS A 125 4.25 7.51 21.89
C LYS A 125 3.14 8.31 21.20
N PRO A 126 1.88 7.86 21.23
CA PRO A 126 0.75 8.61 20.67
C PRO A 126 0.67 10.07 21.17
N SER A 127 1.03 10.33 22.43
CA SER A 127 1.03 11.67 23.03
C SER A 127 2.06 12.63 22.43
N GLN A 128 3.09 12.12 21.75
CA GLN A 128 4.12 12.93 21.08
C GLN A 128 3.68 13.37 19.68
N LEU A 129 2.63 12.75 19.11
CA LEU A 129 2.09 13.13 17.81
C LEU A 129 1.28 14.42 17.92
N ARG A 130 1.70 15.45 17.18
CA ARG A 130 1.03 16.76 17.17
C ARG A 130 1.18 17.43 15.81
N VAL A 131 0.07 17.97 15.29
CA VAL A 131 0.07 18.89 14.15
C VAL A 131 0.35 20.30 14.65
N VAL A 132 1.46 20.88 14.22
CA VAL A 132 1.83 22.27 14.50
C VAL A 132 1.24 23.16 13.43
N ASP A 133 0.69 24.30 13.84
CA ASP A 133 0.31 25.37 12.93
C ASP A 133 1.46 26.39 12.90
N ASP A 134 2.21 26.38 11.81
CA ASP A 134 3.33 27.28 11.57
C ASP A 134 3.00 28.37 10.52
N GLY A 135 1.72 28.52 10.16
CA GLY A 135 1.24 29.47 9.16
C GLY A 135 1.58 29.11 7.71
N LYS A 136 2.24 27.98 7.43
CA LYS A 136 2.62 27.56 6.06
C LYS A 136 1.55 26.73 5.37
N CYS A 137 0.63 26.15 6.13
CA CYS A 137 -0.39 25.24 5.66
C CYS A 137 -1.77 25.89 5.77
N PRO A 138 -2.66 25.74 4.76
CA PRO A 138 -4.02 26.24 4.85
C PRO A 138 -4.74 25.74 6.11
N MET A 139 -5.54 26.59 6.74
CA MET A 139 -6.26 26.25 7.97
C MET A 139 -7.18 25.02 7.81
N GLU A 140 -7.74 24.82 6.62
CA GLU A 140 -8.54 23.64 6.28
C GLU A 140 -7.72 22.35 6.40
N ASP A 141 -6.51 22.32 5.84
CA ASP A 141 -5.63 21.16 5.93
C ASP A 141 -5.19 20.92 7.38
N ILE A 142 -4.87 21.97 8.15
CA ILE A 142 -4.56 21.84 9.58
C ILE A 142 -5.71 21.18 10.34
N ARG A 143 -6.96 21.54 10.05
CA ARG A 143 -8.15 20.91 10.67
C ARG A 143 -8.26 19.43 10.29
N ARG A 144 -8.11 19.11 8.99
CA ARG A 144 -8.13 17.73 8.48
C ARG A 144 -7.05 16.87 9.15
N PHE A 145 -5.83 17.40 9.24
CA PHE A 145 -4.70 16.69 9.83
C PHE A 145 -4.89 16.46 11.32
N ARG A 146 -5.36 17.47 12.07
CA ARG A 146 -5.62 17.33 13.51
C ARG A 146 -6.69 16.28 13.79
N TRP A 147 -7.79 16.31 13.04
CA TRP A 147 -8.85 15.31 13.17
C TRP A 147 -8.31 13.89 12.90
N ALA A 148 -7.66 13.69 11.76
CA ALA A 148 -7.17 12.38 11.37
C ALA A 148 -6.10 11.83 12.33
N LEU A 149 -5.21 12.69 12.82
CA LEU A 149 -4.18 12.32 13.79
C LEU A 149 -4.80 11.98 15.15
N GLU A 150 -5.83 12.72 15.59
CA GLU A 150 -6.49 12.45 16.87
C GLU A 150 -7.27 11.12 16.83
N GLU A 151 -8.01 10.84 15.76
CA GLU A 151 -8.68 9.54 15.56
C GLU A 151 -7.66 8.39 15.55
N ALA A 152 -6.54 8.55 14.85
CA ALA A 152 -5.50 7.54 14.77
C ALA A 152 -4.80 7.29 16.12
N LYS A 153 -4.62 8.33 16.94
CA LYS A 153 -4.03 8.20 18.29
C LYS A 153 -4.86 7.33 19.23
N TYR A 154 -6.18 7.36 19.09
CA TYR A 154 -7.10 6.57 19.91
C TYR A 154 -7.61 5.30 19.22
N THR A 155 -7.03 4.96 18.07
CA THR A 155 -7.23 3.65 17.45
C THR A 155 -6.23 2.67 18.05
N VAL A 156 -6.68 1.48 18.43
CA VAL A 156 -5.80 0.41 18.94
C VAL A 156 -4.77 0.07 17.88
N GLY A 157 -3.50 0.07 18.26
CA GLY A 157 -2.37 -0.15 17.36
C GLY A 157 -1.27 -0.96 18.00
N LEU A 158 -0.21 -1.18 17.23
CA LEU A 158 1.01 -1.84 17.68
C LEU A 158 2.03 -0.79 18.14
N THR A 159 2.73 -1.08 19.24
CA THR A 159 3.89 -0.30 19.66
C THR A 159 5.16 -1.05 19.32
N PHE A 160 6.16 -0.35 18.81
CA PHE A 160 7.41 -0.96 18.39
C PHE A 160 8.60 -0.08 18.77
N ASP A 161 9.58 -0.67 19.46
CA ASP A 161 10.89 -0.08 19.76
C ASP A 161 11.90 -0.72 18.80
N SER A 162 12.49 0.05 17.91
CA SER A 162 13.39 -0.48 16.88
C SER A 162 14.74 -0.95 17.42
N LEU A 163 15.12 -0.56 18.64
CA LEU A 163 16.36 -0.94 19.29
C LEU A 163 16.22 -2.24 20.10
N LYS A 164 15.04 -2.48 20.68
CA LYS A 164 14.81 -3.61 21.61
C LYS A 164 13.77 -4.61 21.13
N GLY A 165 12.92 -4.20 20.19
CA GLY A 165 11.77 -4.98 19.74
C GLY A 165 12.12 -6.10 18.78
N ASN A 166 11.21 -7.08 18.71
CA ASN A 166 11.30 -8.15 17.74
C ASN A 166 10.68 -7.72 16.41
N TRP A 167 11.53 -7.53 15.40
CA TRP A 167 11.13 -7.14 14.05
C TRP A 167 10.18 -8.13 13.38
N SER A 168 10.38 -9.44 13.60
CA SER A 168 9.50 -10.46 13.02
C SER A 168 8.13 -10.40 13.66
N GLU A 169 8.06 -10.24 14.98
CA GLU A 169 6.81 -10.20 15.73
C GLU A 169 5.94 -9.02 15.29
N VAL A 170 6.48 -7.81 15.23
CA VAL A 170 5.70 -6.63 14.80
C VAL A 170 5.20 -6.79 13.36
N VAL A 171 6.01 -7.37 12.47
CA VAL A 171 5.64 -7.58 11.06
C VAL A 171 4.56 -8.64 10.91
N THR A 172 4.67 -9.76 11.63
CA THR A 172 3.67 -10.83 11.62
C THR A 172 2.36 -10.32 12.21
N SER A 173 2.38 -9.74 13.42
CA SER A 173 1.19 -9.18 14.07
C SER A 173 0.49 -8.12 13.22
N ALA A 174 1.25 -7.20 12.60
CA ALA A 174 0.66 -6.21 11.70
C ALA A 174 -0.01 -6.85 10.47
N SER A 175 0.61 -7.90 9.92
CA SER A 175 0.06 -8.60 8.76
C SER A 175 -1.20 -9.38 9.09
N ASP A 176 -1.26 -10.01 10.26
CA ASP A 176 -2.42 -10.75 10.73
C ASP A 176 -3.61 -9.81 10.95
N ILE A 177 -3.40 -8.68 11.65
CA ILE A 177 -4.44 -7.65 11.83
C ILE A 177 -4.95 -7.12 10.48
N VAL A 178 -4.04 -6.91 9.51
CA VAL A 178 -4.44 -6.50 8.15
C VAL A 178 -5.35 -7.55 7.50
N ILE A 179 -5.00 -8.83 7.59
CA ILE A 179 -5.79 -9.92 6.99
C ILE A 179 -7.16 -10.01 7.65
N GLU A 180 -7.21 -10.00 8.99
CA GLU A 180 -8.46 -10.00 9.75
C GLU A 180 -9.36 -8.83 9.34
N THR A 181 -8.78 -7.63 9.27
CA THR A 181 -9.49 -6.41 8.84
C THR A 181 -10.06 -6.54 7.42
N LEU A 182 -9.30 -7.14 6.50
CA LEU A 182 -9.75 -7.36 5.12
C LEU A 182 -10.92 -8.36 5.06
N VAL A 183 -10.88 -9.44 5.85
CA VAL A 183 -11.95 -10.43 5.96
C VAL A 183 -13.24 -9.79 6.51
N GLU A 184 -13.12 -8.94 7.53
CA GLU A 184 -14.25 -8.18 8.08
C GLU A 184 -14.90 -7.29 7.01
N ILE A 185 -14.10 -6.51 6.29
CA ILE A 185 -14.57 -5.60 5.22
C ILE A 185 -15.31 -6.38 4.12
N GLU A 186 -14.82 -7.57 3.75
CA GLU A 186 -15.47 -8.41 2.75
C GLU A 186 -16.79 -8.99 3.25
N SER A 187 -16.85 -9.39 4.52
CA SER A 187 -18.06 -9.87 5.17
C SER A 187 -19.14 -8.79 5.26
N GLU A 188 -18.78 -7.57 5.66
CA GLU A 188 -19.70 -6.42 5.70
C GLU A 188 -20.28 -6.10 4.31
N LYS A 189 -19.44 -6.13 3.27
CA LYS A 189 -19.89 -5.92 1.88
C LYS A 189 -20.85 -7.00 1.41
N GLN A 190 -20.62 -8.26 1.77
CA GLN A 190 -21.53 -9.36 1.44
C GLN A 190 -22.87 -9.20 2.14
N MET A 191 -22.89 -8.85 3.43
CA MET A 191 -24.15 -8.60 4.15
C MET A 191 -24.94 -7.45 3.53
N GLN A 192 -24.26 -6.38 3.11
CA GLN A 192 -24.91 -5.23 2.48
C GLN A 192 -25.53 -5.60 1.12
N ARG A 193 -24.86 -6.44 0.33
CA ARG A 193 -25.40 -6.97 -0.94
C ARG A 193 -26.65 -7.82 -0.72
N HIS A 194 -26.64 -8.71 0.27
CA HIS A 194 -27.81 -9.54 0.60
C HIS A 194 -29.01 -8.71 1.04
N LYS A 195 -28.80 -7.63 1.82
CA LYS A 195 -29.88 -6.71 2.23
C LYS A 195 -30.45 -5.87 1.07
N SER A 196 -29.67 -5.65 0.01
CA SER A 196 -30.03 -4.77 -1.11
C SER A 196 -30.70 -5.49 -2.28
N THR A 197 -30.80 -6.82 -2.24
CA THR A 197 -31.39 -7.60 -3.33
C THR A 197 -32.92 -7.59 -3.19
N PRO A 198 -33.70 -7.05 -4.15
CA PRO A 198 -35.15 -7.05 -4.05
C PRO A 198 -35.68 -8.49 -4.09
N ILE A 199 -36.53 -8.86 -3.14
CA ILE A 199 -37.34 -10.08 -3.25
C ILE A 199 -38.31 -9.84 -4.41
N LEU A 200 -37.99 -10.38 -5.59
CA LEU A 200 -38.98 -10.57 -6.65
C LEU A 200 -40.02 -11.55 -6.10
N ARG A 201 -41.11 -11.01 -5.55
CA ARG A 201 -42.30 -11.79 -5.25
C ARG A 201 -42.97 -12.11 -6.59
N ALA A 202 -42.91 -13.38 -6.98
CA ALA A 202 -43.77 -13.98 -7.98
C ALA A 202 -45.20 -14.11 -7.45
#